data_AF-J6UBS7-F1
#
_entry.id   AF-J6UBS7-F1
#
_cell.length_a   1.000
_cell.length_b   1.000
_cell.length_c   1.000
_cell.angle_alpha   90.00
_cell.angle_beta   90.00
_cell.angle_gamma   90.00
#
_symmetry.space_group_name_H-M   'P 1'
#
loop_
_entity.id
_entity.type
_entity.pdbx_description
1 polymer ?
#
loop_
_entity_poly.entity_id
_entity_poly.type
_entity_poly.pdbx_seq_one_letter_code
_entity_poly.pdbx_strand_id
1 'polypeptide(L)'
;MAPTPAATAAGYRNLWSRAEIDAARRDDAAMLATRIGRVKGRYAAVQAATGVPWPVIAALHVRESDLSFAGHLHNGDPLRAKTRRVPKGRPKVAHGPPYGWEESAIDALTMAGHRLDRVENWSVERILYECERYNGWGYLGKINSPYLWSWTNLYHAGKYVRDHVYSPTATDAQPGCVAVFKSLIASDPEAAIIFSKAPAEAAPPKAVTREATRKARAVRDAGAASAAAGTGSEVVTQTGTVEPDHAPVLTPLVASTLIGSGVAVVLVAGWLAVRRKALIERAWTGASAGLCRLVLAAEEKASAAVLAARAVVVRRIGRGG
;
A
#
# COMPACT_ATOMS: atom_id res chain seq x y z
N MET A 1 15.46 13.02 13.79
CA MET A 1 15.38 11.59 13.39
C MET A 1 14.46 11.50 12.18
N ALA A 2 14.78 10.71 11.16
CA ALA A 2 13.87 10.49 10.04
C ALA A 2 12.63 9.72 10.52
N PRO A 3 11.40 10.10 10.12
CA PRO A 3 10.21 9.37 10.50
C PRO A 3 10.19 7.99 9.81
N THR A 4 9.46 7.05 10.39
CA THR A 4 9.23 5.74 9.75
C THR A 4 7.99 5.80 8.84
N PRO A 5 7.87 4.93 7.82
CA PRO A 5 6.66 4.87 6.98
C PRO A 5 5.38 4.69 7.81
N ALA A 6 5.43 3.88 8.87
CA ALA A 6 4.28 3.65 9.73
C ALA A 6 3.86 4.91 10.51
N ALA A 7 4.84 5.70 10.99
CA ALA A 7 4.56 6.92 11.75
C ALA A 7 3.87 8.01 10.91
N THR A 8 4.12 8.06 9.61
CA THR A 8 3.56 9.09 8.71
C THR A 8 2.33 8.63 7.94
N ALA A 9 2.04 7.33 7.92
CA ALA A 9 1.02 6.74 7.05
C ALA A 9 -0.35 7.43 7.16
N ALA A 10 -0.88 7.55 8.38
CA ALA A 10 -2.19 8.18 8.59
C ALA A 10 -2.20 9.66 8.14
N GLY A 11 -1.12 10.40 8.41
CA GLY A 11 -0.97 11.78 7.99
C GLY A 11 -0.96 11.93 6.47
N TYR A 12 -0.14 11.14 5.78
CA TYR A 12 -0.10 11.15 4.32
C TYR A 12 -1.42 10.74 3.68
N ARG A 13 -2.12 9.74 4.23
CA ARG A 13 -3.44 9.34 3.73
C ARG A 13 -4.44 10.50 3.82
N ASN A 14 -4.49 11.16 4.97
CA ASN A 14 -5.39 12.29 5.19
C ASN A 14 -5.07 13.49 4.28
N LEU A 15 -3.78 13.79 4.08
CA LEU A 15 -3.37 14.84 3.15
C LEU A 15 -3.74 14.45 1.70
N TRP A 16 -3.45 13.21 1.28
CA TRP A 16 -3.77 12.71 -0.06
C TRP A 16 -5.26 12.79 -0.40
N SER A 17 -6.14 12.46 0.55
CA SER A 17 -7.60 12.49 0.34
C SER A 17 -8.14 13.91 0.21
N ARG A 18 -7.46 14.91 0.78
CA ARG A 18 -7.84 16.32 0.73
C ARG A 18 -7.14 17.11 -0.37
N ALA A 19 -6.09 16.55 -0.96
CA ALA A 19 -5.29 17.21 -1.95
C ALA A 19 -6.03 17.25 -3.29
N GLU A 20 -6.22 18.47 -3.77
CA GLU A 20 -6.75 18.80 -5.08
C GLU A 20 -5.70 19.62 -5.84
N ILE A 21 -5.58 19.39 -7.15
CA ILE A 21 -4.77 20.26 -8.01
C ILE A 21 -5.41 21.65 -7.99
N ASP A 22 -4.60 22.67 -7.69
CA ASP A 22 -5.02 24.06 -7.71
C ASP A 22 -5.69 24.38 -9.06
N ALA A 23 -6.85 25.05 -9.02
CA ALA A 23 -7.61 25.40 -10.21
C ALA A 23 -6.76 26.11 -11.27
N ALA A 24 -5.85 27.00 -10.85
CA ALA A 24 -4.96 27.73 -11.75
C ALA A 24 -3.87 26.84 -12.40
N ARG A 25 -3.68 25.61 -11.92
CA ARG A 25 -2.65 24.67 -12.39
C ARG A 25 -3.21 23.43 -13.09
N ARG A 26 -4.52 23.31 -13.24
CA ARG A 26 -5.16 22.11 -13.83
C ARG A 26 -4.71 21.86 -15.26
N ASP A 27 -4.70 22.89 -16.09
CA ASP A 27 -4.31 22.77 -17.51
C ASP A 27 -2.82 22.44 -17.65
N ASP A 28 -1.97 23.11 -16.87
CA ASP A 28 -0.53 22.81 -16.79
C ASP A 28 -0.29 21.34 -16.38
N ALA A 29 -1.01 20.86 -15.36
CA ALA A 29 -0.87 19.49 -14.86
C ALA A 29 -1.37 18.44 -15.87
N ALA A 30 -2.46 18.73 -16.60
CA ALA A 30 -2.99 17.88 -17.66
C ALA A 30 -2.04 17.80 -18.87
N MET A 31 -1.45 18.94 -19.25
CA MET A 31 -0.44 18.99 -20.30
C MET A 31 0.83 18.23 -19.90
N LEU A 32 1.25 18.34 -18.64
CA LEU A 32 2.35 17.55 -18.11
C LEU A 32 2.06 16.04 -18.15
N ALA A 33 0.86 15.61 -17.71
CA ALA A 33 0.46 14.20 -17.81
C ALA A 33 0.50 13.69 -19.26
N THR A 34 0.05 14.51 -20.21
CA THR A 34 0.15 14.19 -21.65
C THR A 34 1.60 14.02 -22.09
N ARG A 35 2.51 14.90 -21.66
CA ARG A 35 3.96 14.77 -21.95
C ARG A 35 4.54 13.49 -21.35
N ILE A 36 4.17 13.16 -20.12
CA ILE A 36 4.60 11.93 -19.43
C ILE A 36 4.09 10.70 -20.19
N GLY A 37 2.82 10.69 -20.60
CA GLY A 37 2.20 9.59 -21.34
C GLY A 37 2.97 9.23 -22.62
N ARG A 38 3.48 10.22 -23.36
CA ARG A 38 4.29 10.01 -24.58
C ARG A 38 5.59 9.23 -24.35
N VAL A 39 6.12 9.27 -23.13
CA VAL A 39 7.39 8.61 -22.76
C VAL A 39 7.19 7.49 -21.73
N LYS A 40 5.94 7.10 -21.44
CA LYS A 40 5.58 6.08 -20.43
C LYS A 40 6.38 4.78 -20.60
N GLY A 41 6.64 4.36 -21.84
CA GLY A 41 7.42 3.15 -22.13
C GLY A 41 8.81 3.13 -21.49
N ARG A 42 9.46 4.29 -21.36
CA ARG A 42 10.77 4.40 -20.70
C ARG A 42 10.67 4.16 -19.20
N TYR A 43 9.64 4.72 -18.56
CA TYR A 43 9.37 4.47 -17.14
C TYR A 43 8.95 3.03 -16.88
N ALA A 44 8.18 2.42 -17.78
CA ALA A 44 7.79 1.02 -17.68
C ALA A 44 9.00 0.08 -17.74
N ALA A 45 10.01 0.37 -18.57
CA ALA A 45 11.26 -0.39 -18.61
C ALA A 45 12.01 -0.34 -17.26
N VAL A 46 12.09 0.85 -16.64
CA VAL A 46 12.71 1.01 -15.32
C VAL A 46 11.86 0.35 -14.22
N GLN A 47 10.53 0.43 -14.29
CA GLN A 47 9.62 -0.29 -13.39
C GLN A 47 9.88 -1.80 -13.46
N ALA A 48 10.01 -2.37 -14.66
CA ALA A 48 10.29 -3.79 -14.83
C ALA A 48 11.63 -4.21 -14.21
N ALA A 49 12.65 -3.36 -14.28
CA ALA A 49 13.98 -3.64 -13.72
C ALA A 49 14.08 -3.45 -12.20
N THR A 50 13.21 -2.62 -11.60
CA THR A 50 13.38 -2.18 -10.20
C THR A 50 12.20 -2.50 -9.30
N GLY A 51 11.02 -2.79 -9.85
CA GLY A 51 9.75 -2.90 -9.11
C GLY A 51 9.17 -1.57 -8.64
N VAL A 52 9.83 -0.43 -8.91
CA VAL A 52 9.31 0.89 -8.55
C VAL A 52 8.20 1.29 -9.53
N PRO A 53 7.01 1.70 -9.06
CA PRO A 53 5.91 2.03 -9.95
C PRO A 53 6.26 3.17 -10.90
N TRP A 54 5.93 3.02 -12.19
CA TRP A 54 6.25 3.98 -13.23
C TRP A 54 5.75 5.41 -12.92
N PRO A 55 4.59 5.65 -12.25
CA PRO A 55 4.17 7.00 -11.90
C PRO A 55 5.12 7.63 -10.88
N VAL A 56 5.67 6.84 -9.95
CA VAL A 56 6.68 7.29 -8.97
C VAL A 56 7.95 7.72 -9.70
N ILE A 57 8.42 6.89 -10.63
CA ILE A 57 9.61 7.20 -11.44
C ILE A 57 9.39 8.48 -12.26
N ALA A 58 8.21 8.62 -12.88
CA ALA A 58 7.86 9.82 -13.65
C ALA A 58 7.83 11.07 -12.77
N ALA A 59 7.23 11.02 -11.58
CA ALA A 59 7.18 12.15 -10.67
C ALA A 59 8.57 12.55 -10.16
N LEU A 60 9.43 11.59 -9.80
CA LEU A 60 10.82 11.88 -9.45
C LEU A 60 11.55 12.52 -10.64
N HIS A 61 11.36 12.01 -11.85
CA HIS A 61 11.99 12.57 -13.05
C HIS A 61 11.55 14.01 -13.33
N VAL A 62 10.26 14.34 -13.14
CA VAL A 62 9.78 15.73 -13.21
C VAL A 62 10.52 16.60 -12.18
N ARG A 63 10.63 16.13 -10.94
CA ARG A 63 11.24 16.91 -9.85
C ARG A 63 12.74 17.11 -9.98
N GLU A 64 13.46 16.11 -10.50
CA GLU A 64 14.92 16.14 -10.58
C GLU A 64 15.45 16.76 -11.89
N SER A 65 14.66 16.74 -12.97
CA SER A 65 15.15 17.21 -14.28
C SER A 65 14.08 17.72 -15.25
N ASP A 66 12.86 18.01 -14.81
CA ASP A 66 11.76 18.52 -15.66
C ASP A 66 11.53 17.66 -16.93
N LEU A 67 11.56 16.33 -16.76
CA LEU A 67 11.45 15.32 -17.84
C LEU A 67 12.63 15.32 -18.84
N SER A 68 13.76 15.94 -18.51
CA SER A 68 14.93 15.91 -19.37
C SER A 68 15.64 14.55 -19.31
N PHE A 69 15.52 13.80 -20.41
CA PHE A 69 16.25 12.55 -20.61
C PHE A 69 17.73 12.74 -21.01
N ALA A 70 18.24 13.97 -21.00
CA ALA A 70 19.65 14.27 -21.26
C ALA A 70 20.51 14.25 -19.98
N GLY A 71 19.87 14.21 -18.81
CA GLY A 71 20.53 14.21 -17.51
C GLY A 71 20.26 12.95 -16.70
N HIS A 72 21.12 12.69 -15.72
CA HIS A 72 20.98 11.65 -14.72
C HIS A 72 19.75 11.89 -13.84
N LEU A 73 18.93 10.85 -13.59
CA LEU A 73 17.81 10.94 -12.65
C LEU A 73 18.24 11.33 -11.22
N HIS A 74 19.52 11.12 -10.88
CA HIS A 74 20.07 11.48 -9.58
C HIS A 74 19.93 12.96 -9.23
N ASN A 75 20.25 13.86 -10.16
CA ASN A 75 20.42 15.29 -9.90
C ASN A 75 20.45 16.16 -11.18
N GLY A 76 20.16 15.57 -12.35
CA GLY A 76 20.15 16.24 -13.64
C GLY A 76 21.53 16.50 -14.27
N ASP A 77 22.64 16.03 -13.71
CA ASP A 77 23.96 16.13 -14.39
C ASP A 77 23.94 15.41 -15.76
N PRO A 78 24.69 15.88 -16.78
CA PRO A 78 24.62 15.29 -18.13
C PRO A 78 25.05 13.82 -18.18
N LEU A 79 24.32 12.99 -18.94
CA LEU A 79 24.62 11.56 -19.15
C LEU A 79 25.96 11.27 -19.87
N ARG A 80 26.69 12.31 -20.28
CA ARG A 80 28.00 12.24 -20.96
C ARG A 80 29.18 12.12 -20.01
N ALA A 81 28.95 12.18 -18.70
CA ALA A 81 29.95 11.98 -17.66
C ALA A 81 29.28 11.41 -16.42
N LYS A 82 30.04 10.95 -15.43
CA LYS A 82 29.46 10.61 -14.14
C LYS A 82 28.97 11.87 -13.43
N THR A 83 28.01 11.73 -12.53
CA THR A 83 27.52 12.83 -11.68
C THR A 83 28.68 13.50 -10.92
N ARG A 84 28.72 14.82 -10.99
CA ARG A 84 29.64 15.69 -10.24
C ARG A 84 28.97 16.25 -8.99
N ARG A 85 27.66 16.53 -9.08
CA ARG A 85 26.81 16.86 -7.94
C ARG A 85 26.48 15.59 -7.14
N VAL A 86 26.09 15.78 -5.88
CA VAL A 86 25.72 14.67 -5.00
C VAL A 86 24.43 14.00 -5.53
N PRO A 87 24.34 12.66 -5.54
CA PRO A 87 25.39 11.69 -5.25
C PRO A 87 26.48 11.65 -6.34
N LYS A 88 27.75 11.82 -5.97
CA LYS A 88 28.88 11.89 -6.92
C LYS A 88 29.27 10.52 -7.48
N GLY A 89 29.80 10.50 -8.70
CA GLY A 89 30.41 9.32 -9.31
C GLY A 89 29.41 8.26 -9.77
N ARG A 90 28.18 8.65 -10.09
CA ARG A 90 27.11 7.77 -10.60
C ARG A 90 26.94 7.91 -12.12
N PRO A 91 26.40 6.88 -12.81
CA PRO A 91 26.03 5.55 -12.32
C PRO A 91 27.24 4.64 -12.07
N LYS A 92 27.06 3.56 -11.31
CA LYS A 92 28.07 2.51 -11.08
C LYS A 92 27.91 1.35 -12.06
N VAL A 93 28.07 1.63 -13.35
CA VAL A 93 28.07 0.63 -14.43
C VAL A 93 29.50 0.32 -14.90
N ALA A 94 29.67 -0.82 -15.59
CA ALA A 94 30.99 -1.33 -15.98
C ALA A 94 31.63 -0.55 -17.15
N HIS A 95 30.83 0.11 -17.99
CA HIS A 95 31.31 0.88 -19.14
C HIS A 95 31.41 2.39 -18.84
N GLY A 96 32.10 3.12 -19.72
CA GLY A 96 32.18 4.58 -19.70
C GLY A 96 30.97 5.25 -20.38
N PRO A 97 30.89 6.60 -20.34
CA PRO A 97 29.81 7.34 -20.98
C PRO A 97 29.85 7.24 -22.52
N PRO A 98 28.75 7.56 -23.22
CA PRO A 98 27.47 8.05 -22.68
C PRO A 98 26.68 6.94 -21.98
N TYR A 99 25.97 7.32 -20.91
CA TYR A 99 25.08 6.42 -20.18
C TYR A 99 23.65 6.53 -20.71
N GLY A 100 22.92 5.41 -20.73
CA GLY A 100 21.47 5.43 -20.93
C GLY A 100 20.76 6.10 -19.75
N TRP A 101 19.65 6.77 -20.03
CA TRP A 101 18.85 7.36 -18.95
C TRP A 101 18.27 6.26 -18.05
N GLU A 102 17.83 5.15 -18.62
CA GLU A 102 17.30 3.99 -17.90
C GLU A 102 18.35 3.41 -16.95
N GLU A 103 19.60 3.27 -17.40
CA GLU A 103 20.71 2.79 -16.56
C GLU A 103 20.97 3.73 -15.37
N SER A 104 20.97 5.04 -15.65
CA SER A 104 21.07 6.05 -14.60
C SER A 104 19.89 6.01 -13.63
N ALA A 105 18.67 5.79 -14.13
CA ALA A 105 17.48 5.73 -13.32
C ALA A 105 17.50 4.50 -12.41
N ILE A 106 17.90 3.34 -12.94
CA ILE A 106 18.06 2.10 -12.17
C ILE A 106 19.11 2.29 -11.05
N ASP A 107 20.27 2.89 -11.34
CA ASP A 107 21.28 3.19 -10.30
C ASP A 107 20.71 4.13 -9.22
N ALA A 108 20.00 5.18 -9.60
CA ALA A 108 19.38 6.13 -8.67
C ALA A 108 18.37 5.45 -7.73
N LEU A 109 17.50 4.59 -8.27
CA LEU A 109 16.45 3.95 -7.48
C LEU A 109 17.00 2.81 -6.59
N THR A 110 18.11 2.18 -6.98
CA THR A 110 18.67 1.00 -6.29
C THR A 110 19.88 1.32 -5.40
N MET A 111 20.39 2.54 -5.39
CA MET A 111 21.57 2.88 -4.58
C MET A 111 21.29 2.81 -3.07
N ALA A 112 22.32 2.52 -2.27
CA ALA A 112 22.25 2.32 -0.81
C ALA A 112 21.48 3.41 -0.03
N GLY A 113 21.48 4.67 -0.48
CA GLY A 113 20.73 5.75 0.19
C GLY A 113 19.22 5.73 -0.06
N HIS A 114 18.79 5.18 -1.20
CA HIS A 114 17.40 5.18 -1.64
C HIS A 114 16.76 3.80 -1.47
N ARG A 115 17.29 2.77 -2.13
CA ARG A 115 16.79 1.39 -2.07
C ARG A 115 15.28 1.27 -2.32
N LEU A 116 14.76 2.04 -3.28
CA LEU A 116 13.35 1.97 -3.65
C LEU A 116 13.01 0.59 -4.24
N ASP A 117 14.01 -0.15 -4.75
CA ASP A 117 13.91 -1.55 -5.18
C ASP A 117 13.50 -2.53 -4.07
N ARG A 118 13.55 -2.12 -2.80
CA ARG A 118 13.23 -2.95 -1.63
C ARG A 118 11.88 -2.62 -1.01
N VAL A 119 11.08 -1.78 -1.66
CA VAL A 119 9.71 -1.50 -1.21
C VAL A 119 8.75 -2.56 -1.74
N GLU A 120 8.22 -3.38 -0.85
CA GLU A 120 7.35 -4.51 -1.20
C GLU A 120 5.89 -4.09 -1.43
N ASN A 121 5.43 -2.99 -0.81
CA ASN A 121 4.03 -2.54 -0.87
C ASN A 121 3.92 -1.04 -1.16
N TRP A 122 3.57 -0.71 -2.39
CA TRP A 122 3.37 0.67 -2.86
C TRP A 122 1.93 1.15 -2.64
N SER A 123 1.50 1.25 -1.37
CA SER A 123 0.29 2.03 -1.04
C SER A 123 0.56 3.52 -1.23
N VAL A 124 -0.51 4.34 -1.34
CA VAL A 124 -0.33 5.78 -1.59
C VAL A 124 0.50 6.47 -0.50
N GLU A 125 0.38 6.08 0.75
CA GLU A 125 1.15 6.66 1.85
C GLU A 125 2.61 6.24 1.78
N ARG A 126 2.87 5.01 1.32
CA ARG A 126 4.24 4.55 1.10
C ARG A 126 4.87 5.30 -0.07
N ILE A 127 4.13 5.53 -1.15
CA ILE A 127 4.57 6.35 -2.27
C ILE A 127 4.96 7.75 -1.79
N LEU A 128 4.06 8.43 -1.05
CA LEU A 128 4.32 9.79 -0.55
C LEU A 128 5.51 9.83 0.41
N TYR A 129 5.62 8.84 1.31
CA TYR A 129 6.78 8.71 2.19
C TYR A 129 8.09 8.57 1.40
N GLU A 130 8.16 7.68 0.41
CA GLU A 130 9.40 7.45 -0.34
C GLU A 130 9.76 8.65 -1.23
N CYS A 131 8.77 9.35 -1.79
CA CYS A 131 9.03 10.60 -2.54
C CYS A 131 9.59 11.69 -1.63
N GLU A 132 9.02 11.90 -0.43
CA GLU A 132 9.57 12.88 0.51
C GLU A 132 10.94 12.45 1.05
N ARG A 133 11.15 11.15 1.30
CA ARG A 133 12.45 10.59 1.66
C ARG A 133 13.50 10.79 0.56
N TYR A 134 13.10 10.66 -0.71
CA TYR A 134 13.99 10.83 -1.87
C TYR A 134 14.55 12.25 -1.91
N ASN A 135 13.68 13.26 -1.72
CA ASN A 135 14.08 14.67 -1.59
C ASN A 135 14.82 14.97 -0.27
N GLY A 136 14.35 14.38 0.83
CA GLY A 136 14.82 14.63 2.19
C GLY A 136 13.81 15.40 3.06
N TRP A 137 14.00 15.26 4.37
CA TRP A 137 13.06 15.69 5.43
C TRP A 137 13.13 17.17 5.83
N GLY A 138 13.68 18.04 4.98
CA GLY A 138 13.97 19.44 5.35
C GLY A 138 12.74 20.25 5.78
N TYR A 139 11.56 19.89 5.27
CA TYR A 139 10.30 20.58 5.55
C TYR A 139 9.51 20.00 6.73
N LEU A 140 9.91 18.83 7.25
CA LEU A 140 9.22 18.18 8.36
C LEU A 140 9.14 19.13 9.57
N GLY A 141 7.92 19.28 10.10
CA GLY A 141 7.63 20.19 11.22
C GLY A 141 7.61 21.68 10.87
N LYS A 142 7.73 22.06 9.60
CA LYS A 142 7.65 23.46 9.14
C LYS A 142 6.39 23.70 8.31
N ILE A 143 6.30 23.03 7.17
CA ILE A 143 5.20 23.15 6.21
C ILE A 143 5.03 21.83 5.47
N ASN A 144 3.93 21.70 4.72
CA ASN A 144 3.84 20.69 3.67
C ASN A 144 4.95 20.91 2.63
N SER A 145 5.79 19.90 2.41
CA SER A 145 6.91 19.98 1.46
C SER A 145 6.44 20.40 0.07
N PRO A 146 7.00 21.48 -0.54
CA PRO A 146 6.73 21.80 -1.94
C PRO A 146 7.09 20.66 -2.89
N TYR A 147 8.02 19.78 -2.49
CA TYR A 147 8.40 18.59 -3.27
C TYR A 147 7.23 17.65 -3.51
N LEU A 148 6.38 17.46 -2.49
CA LEU A 148 5.18 16.66 -2.60
C LEU A 148 3.97 17.48 -3.07
N TRP A 149 3.77 18.67 -2.49
CA TRP A 149 2.46 19.32 -2.46
C TRP A 149 2.36 20.57 -3.34
N SER A 150 3.43 21.04 -3.99
CA SER A 150 3.33 22.16 -4.93
C SER A 150 2.27 21.89 -6.01
N TRP A 151 1.57 22.94 -6.44
CA TRP A 151 0.39 22.91 -7.33
C TRP A 151 -0.85 22.21 -6.76
N THR A 152 -0.90 21.99 -5.45
CA THR A 152 -2.12 21.54 -4.76
C THR A 152 -2.63 22.61 -3.81
N ASN A 153 -3.91 22.51 -3.44
CA ASN A 153 -4.52 23.32 -2.38
C ASN A 153 -3.86 23.17 -0.99
N LEU A 154 -2.91 22.24 -0.82
CA LEU A 154 -2.19 22.00 0.43
C LEU A 154 -0.82 22.70 0.51
N TYR A 155 -0.46 23.50 -0.49
CA TYR A 155 0.76 24.30 -0.53
C TYR A 155 0.47 25.73 -1.00
N HIS A 156 0.97 26.72 -0.26
CA HIS A 156 0.81 28.13 -0.61
C HIS A 156 2.15 28.82 -0.87
N ALA A 157 3.10 28.71 0.07
CA ALA A 157 4.44 29.26 -0.04
C ALA A 157 5.38 28.56 0.95
N GLY A 158 6.67 28.81 0.79
CA GLY A 158 7.75 28.27 1.61
C GLY A 158 8.60 27.28 0.82
N LYS A 159 9.89 27.56 0.69
CA LYS A 159 10.83 26.73 -0.08
C LYS A 159 12.28 26.99 0.35
N TYR A 160 13.11 25.95 0.31
CA TYR A 160 14.57 26.12 0.28
C TYR A 160 15.00 26.64 -1.10
N VAL A 161 15.45 27.89 -1.15
CA VAL A 161 15.90 28.55 -2.40
C VAL A 161 17.36 28.27 -2.71
N ARG A 162 18.11 27.82 -1.71
CA ARG A 162 19.48 27.31 -1.78
C ARG A 162 19.65 26.31 -0.63
N ASP A 163 20.70 25.49 -0.69
CA ASP A 163 21.12 24.62 0.39
C ASP A 163 21.08 25.37 1.73
N HIS A 164 20.27 24.84 2.65
CA HIS A 164 20.02 25.36 3.99
C HIS A 164 19.40 26.78 4.10
N VAL A 165 19.03 27.41 2.98
CA VAL A 165 18.37 28.74 2.97
C VAL A 165 16.88 28.59 2.71
N TYR A 166 16.09 28.57 3.79
CA TYR A 166 14.63 28.54 3.73
C TYR A 166 14.06 29.96 3.57
N SER A 167 13.20 30.15 2.57
CA SER A 167 12.37 31.34 2.45
C SER A 167 10.92 30.95 2.74
N PRO A 168 10.23 31.61 3.69
CA PRO A 168 8.81 31.33 3.98
C PRO A 168 7.86 31.85 2.91
N THR A 169 8.32 32.75 2.04
CA THR A 169 7.48 33.43 1.02
C THR A 169 7.77 32.98 -0.41
N ALA A 170 8.91 32.32 -0.66
CA ALA A 170 9.21 31.78 -1.98
C ALA A 170 8.25 30.63 -2.33
N THR A 171 7.75 30.63 -3.57
CA THR A 171 6.87 29.58 -4.10
C THR A 171 7.66 28.63 -5.02
N ASP A 172 7.19 27.39 -5.14
CA ASP A 172 7.74 26.45 -6.10
C ASP A 172 6.98 26.52 -7.43
N ALA A 173 7.68 26.90 -8.50
CA ALA A 173 7.08 26.96 -9.84
C ALA A 173 6.83 25.56 -10.42
N GLN A 174 7.57 24.55 -9.96
CA GLN A 174 7.43 23.17 -10.41
C GLN A 174 6.29 22.45 -9.66
N PRO A 175 5.60 21.51 -10.31
CA PRO A 175 4.58 20.68 -9.65
C PRO A 175 5.20 19.79 -8.58
N GLY A 176 4.46 19.58 -7.50
CA GLY A 176 4.75 18.54 -6.52
C GLY A 176 4.42 17.16 -7.08
N CYS A 177 4.98 16.11 -6.48
CA CYS A 177 4.68 14.72 -6.87
C CYS A 177 3.17 14.43 -6.85
N VAL A 178 2.42 14.99 -5.88
CA VAL A 178 0.97 14.76 -5.76
C VAL A 178 0.19 15.33 -6.94
N ALA A 179 0.56 16.52 -7.41
CA ALA A 179 -0.08 17.10 -8.59
C ALA A 179 0.18 16.24 -9.84
N VAL A 180 1.40 15.72 -10.00
CA VAL A 180 1.75 14.77 -11.06
C VAL A 180 0.93 13.49 -10.93
N PHE A 181 0.83 12.90 -9.74
CA PHE A 181 0.07 11.66 -9.54
C PHE A 181 -1.41 11.83 -9.85
N LYS A 182 -2.03 12.91 -9.36
CA LYS A 182 -3.45 13.19 -9.60
C LYS A 182 -3.74 13.40 -11.09
N SER A 183 -2.85 14.07 -11.84
CA SER A 183 -3.04 14.23 -13.29
C SER A 183 -2.81 12.95 -14.08
N LEU A 184 -1.89 12.08 -13.65
CA LEU A 184 -1.71 10.74 -14.23
C LEU A 184 -2.90 9.83 -13.95
N ILE A 185 -3.43 9.82 -12.72
CA ILE A 185 -4.63 9.04 -12.37
C ILE A 185 -5.82 9.42 -13.26
N ALA A 186 -5.98 10.71 -13.56
CA ALA A 186 -7.07 11.20 -14.40
C ALA A 186 -6.93 10.82 -15.89
N SER A 187 -5.73 10.48 -16.35
CA SER A 187 -5.43 10.26 -17.77
C SER A 187 -4.94 8.85 -18.11
N ASP A 188 -4.53 8.05 -17.12
CA ASP A 188 -3.98 6.71 -17.31
C ASP A 188 -4.58 5.70 -16.30
N PRO A 189 -5.24 4.64 -16.78
CA PRO A 189 -5.90 3.66 -15.91
C PRO A 189 -4.93 2.82 -15.07
N GLU A 190 -3.70 2.59 -15.54
CA GLU A 190 -2.69 1.86 -14.76
C GLU A 190 -2.23 2.68 -13.56
N ALA A 191 -2.08 4.00 -13.74
CA ALA A 191 -1.83 4.90 -12.62
C ALA A 191 -3.00 4.85 -11.61
N ALA A 192 -4.25 4.90 -12.07
CA ALA A 192 -5.42 4.80 -11.19
C ALA A 192 -5.43 3.50 -10.36
N ILE A 193 -5.05 2.36 -10.95
CA ILE A 193 -4.91 1.07 -10.26
C ILE A 193 -3.79 1.10 -9.21
N ILE A 194 -2.63 1.69 -9.54
CA ILE A 194 -1.51 1.79 -8.60
C ILE A 194 -1.91 2.57 -7.35
N PHE A 195 -2.63 3.69 -7.51
CA PHE A 195 -3.03 4.56 -6.40
C PHE A 195 -4.30 4.13 -5.66
N SER A 196 -5.05 3.13 -6.17
CA SER A 196 -6.17 2.53 -5.45
C SER A 196 -5.77 1.36 -4.56
N LYS A 197 -4.50 0.92 -4.62
CA LYS A 197 -4.00 -0.17 -3.78
C LYS A 197 -4.22 0.10 -2.30
N ALA A 198 -4.75 -0.91 -1.63
CA ALA A 198 -5.04 -0.84 -0.22
C ALA A 198 -3.77 -0.51 0.59
N PRO A 199 -3.95 0.14 1.76
CA PRO A 199 -2.88 0.31 2.74
C PRO A 199 -2.17 -1.00 3.02
N ALA A 200 -0.85 -0.99 3.17
CA ALA A 200 -0.20 -2.08 3.87
C ALA A 200 -0.82 -2.13 5.28
N GLU A 201 -1.60 -3.15 5.58
CA GLU A 201 -2.15 -3.36 6.91
C GLU A 201 -0.96 -3.41 7.88
N ALA A 202 -0.96 -2.52 8.88
CA ALA A 202 0.12 -2.51 9.87
C ALA A 202 0.11 -3.88 10.55
N ALA A 203 1.14 -4.68 10.29
CA ALA A 203 1.28 -5.97 10.94
C ALA A 203 1.04 -5.79 12.45
N PRO A 204 0.18 -6.62 13.07
CA PRO A 204 -0.23 -6.41 14.45
C PRO A 204 1.00 -6.28 15.35
N PRO A 205 0.97 -5.40 16.38
CA PRO A 205 2.13 -5.17 17.23
C PRO A 205 2.70 -6.49 17.71
N LYS A 206 4.03 -6.67 17.66
CA LYS A 206 4.70 -7.91 18.09
C LYS A 206 4.32 -8.35 19.52
N ALA A 207 3.87 -7.40 20.35
CA ALA A 207 3.32 -7.66 21.68
C ALA A 207 2.00 -8.46 21.64
N VAL A 208 1.07 -8.09 20.74
CA VAL A 208 -0.24 -8.76 20.59
C VAL A 208 -0.07 -10.16 20.04
N THR A 209 0.86 -10.37 19.11
CA THR A 209 1.17 -11.71 18.58
C THR A 209 1.86 -12.58 19.61
N ARG A 210 2.74 -12.04 20.47
CA ARG A 210 3.36 -12.80 21.57
C ARG A 210 2.34 -13.20 22.63
N GLU A 211 1.42 -12.30 23.01
CA GLU A 211 0.38 -12.60 23.99
C GLU A 211 -0.65 -13.61 23.43
N ALA A 212 -1.05 -13.47 22.17
CA ALA A 212 -1.90 -14.45 21.49
C ALA A 212 -1.21 -15.81 21.36
N THR A 213 0.08 -15.84 21.05
CA THR A 213 0.88 -17.09 20.98
C THR A 213 1.04 -17.72 22.36
N ARG A 214 1.20 -16.90 23.42
CA ARG A 214 1.26 -17.38 24.82
C ARG A 214 -0.08 -17.97 25.26
N LYS A 215 -1.20 -17.31 24.97
CA LYS A 215 -2.55 -17.81 25.26
C LYS A 215 -2.86 -19.08 24.47
N ALA A 216 -2.48 -19.14 23.19
CA ALA A 216 -2.66 -20.34 22.37
C ALA A 216 -1.82 -21.54 22.87
N ARG A 217 -0.61 -21.29 23.37
CA ARG A 217 0.23 -22.32 24.01
C ARG A 217 -0.37 -22.79 25.33
N ALA A 218 -0.81 -21.87 26.19
CA ALA A 218 -1.44 -22.20 27.48
C ALA A 218 -2.72 -23.05 27.31
N VAL A 219 -3.53 -22.77 26.28
CA VAL A 219 -4.73 -23.57 25.98
C VAL A 219 -4.38 -24.97 25.48
N ARG A 220 -3.30 -25.13 24.70
CA ARG A 220 -2.81 -26.44 24.25
C ARG A 220 -2.24 -27.26 25.41
N ASP A 221 -1.47 -26.64 26.28
CA ASP A 221 -0.88 -27.31 27.45
C ASP A 221 -1.96 -27.73 28.46
N ALA A 222 -3.00 -26.90 28.66
CA ALA A 222 -4.16 -27.24 29.48
C ALA A 222 -5.02 -28.37 28.87
N GLY A 223 -5.16 -28.42 27.54
CA GLY A 223 -5.84 -29.51 26.85
C GLY A 223 -5.06 -30.82 26.81
N ALA A 224 -3.72 -30.77 26.82
CA ALA A 224 -2.87 -31.95 26.93
C ALA A 224 -2.89 -32.54 28.35
N ALA A 225 -2.95 -31.70 29.38
CA ALA A 225 -3.09 -32.14 30.77
C ALA A 225 -4.44 -32.82 31.05
N SER A 226 -5.54 -32.38 30.40
CA SER A 226 -6.84 -33.05 30.54
C SER A 226 -6.93 -34.37 29.77
N ALA A 227 -6.15 -34.54 28.68
CA ALA A 227 -6.06 -35.79 27.94
C ALA A 227 -5.21 -36.86 28.65
N ALA A 228 -4.18 -36.44 29.41
CA ALA A 228 -3.32 -37.36 30.17
C ALA A 228 -4.01 -37.96 31.41
N ALA A 229 -5.04 -37.31 31.96
CA ALA A 229 -5.79 -37.81 33.12
C ALA A 229 -6.83 -38.91 32.79
N GLY A 230 -7.02 -39.24 31.51
CA GLY A 230 -8.07 -40.16 31.04
C GLY A 230 -7.59 -41.56 30.64
N THR A 231 -6.33 -41.93 30.84
CA THR A 231 -5.83 -43.28 30.52
C THR A 231 -5.67 -44.10 31.79
N GLY A 232 -6.58 -45.06 31.98
CA GLY A 232 -6.62 -45.94 33.15
C GLY A 232 -5.37 -46.79 33.28
N SER A 233 -4.87 -46.91 34.52
CA SER A 233 -3.93 -47.97 34.90
C SER A 233 -4.71 -49.27 35.06
N GLU A 234 -4.44 -50.24 34.20
CA GLU A 234 -4.87 -51.63 34.38
C GLU A 234 -3.78 -52.35 35.18
N VAL A 235 -4.05 -52.61 36.46
CA VAL A 235 -3.18 -53.42 37.34
C VAL A 235 -3.56 -54.89 37.13
N VAL A 236 -2.64 -55.65 36.55
CA VAL A 236 -2.73 -57.11 36.44
C VAL A 236 -2.27 -57.73 37.77
N THR A 237 -3.17 -58.47 38.45
CA THR A 237 -2.77 -59.43 39.49
C THR A 237 -3.58 -60.71 39.37
N GLN A 238 -2.88 -61.85 39.44
CA GLN A 238 -3.38 -63.22 39.21
C GLN A 238 -4.25 -63.77 40.38
N THR A 239 -5.33 -64.45 39.97
CA THR A 239 -6.16 -65.53 40.54
C THR A 239 -5.94 -66.15 41.95
N GLY A 240 -7.07 -66.28 42.68
CA GLY A 240 -7.50 -67.40 43.58
C GLY A 240 -7.14 -67.30 45.06
N THR A 241 -7.99 -67.50 46.10
CA THR A 241 -9.32 -68.12 46.28
C THR A 241 -9.93 -67.75 47.67
N VAL A 242 -11.28 -67.79 47.79
CA VAL A 242 -12.19 -67.89 48.99
C VAL A 242 -12.79 -66.60 49.64
N GLU A 243 -14.04 -66.28 49.21
CA GLU A 243 -15.35 -65.97 49.87
C GLU A 243 -15.53 -65.19 51.23
N PRO A 244 -16.74 -64.62 51.55
CA PRO A 244 -17.13 -63.21 51.33
C PRO A 244 -17.62 -62.46 52.59
N ASP A 245 -17.85 -61.14 52.52
CA ASP A 245 -19.07 -60.55 53.14
C ASP A 245 -19.45 -59.14 52.65
N HIS A 246 -20.75 -59.01 52.35
CA HIS A 246 -21.66 -57.84 52.27
C HIS A 246 -21.40 -56.62 51.34
N ALA A 247 -22.16 -56.59 50.20
CA ALA A 247 -23.01 -55.55 49.55
C ALA A 247 -22.71 -54.02 49.68
N PRO A 248 -23.15 -53.11 48.75
CA PRO A 248 -24.24 -53.27 47.78
C PRO A 248 -23.98 -52.81 46.34
N VAL A 249 -24.91 -53.20 45.47
CA VAL A 249 -25.09 -52.79 44.08
C VAL A 249 -25.48 -51.31 43.97
N LEU A 250 -24.82 -50.56 43.08
CA LEU A 250 -25.36 -49.32 42.52
C LEU A 250 -25.51 -49.47 41.00
N THR A 251 -26.71 -49.11 40.53
CA THR A 251 -27.23 -49.20 39.16
C THR A 251 -26.55 -48.26 38.15
N PRO A 252 -26.58 -48.56 36.84
CA PRO A 252 -25.92 -47.79 35.80
C PRO A 252 -26.82 -46.63 35.36
N LEU A 253 -26.68 -45.45 35.94
CA LEU A 253 -27.33 -44.25 35.37
C LEU A 253 -26.47 -42.98 35.33
N VAL A 254 -25.20 -43.02 35.77
CA VAL A 254 -24.39 -41.79 35.90
C VAL A 254 -23.28 -41.68 34.84
N ALA A 255 -23.06 -42.69 33.99
CA ALA A 255 -21.95 -42.67 33.03
C ALA A 255 -22.21 -41.87 31.73
N SER A 256 -23.43 -41.43 31.45
CA SER A 256 -23.80 -40.92 30.11
C SER A 256 -23.94 -39.40 29.98
N THR A 257 -23.76 -38.59 31.04
CA THR A 257 -24.00 -37.14 30.96
C THR A 257 -22.73 -36.28 30.93
N LEU A 258 -21.52 -36.85 31.08
CA LEU A 258 -20.28 -36.07 31.11
C LEU A 258 -19.46 -36.07 29.80
N ILE A 259 -19.67 -37.05 28.91
CA ILE A 259 -18.96 -37.11 27.61
C ILE A 259 -19.68 -36.27 26.54
N GLY A 260 -21.02 -36.20 26.57
CA GLY A 260 -21.83 -35.45 25.61
C GLY A 260 -21.62 -33.93 25.67
N SER A 261 -21.42 -33.39 26.87
CA SER A 261 -21.32 -31.95 27.12
C SER A 261 -20.01 -31.34 26.59
N GLY A 262 -18.90 -32.07 26.74
CA GLY A 262 -17.58 -31.62 26.27
C GLY A 262 -17.46 -31.58 24.75
N VAL A 263 -17.99 -32.59 24.06
CA VAL A 263 -18.00 -32.64 22.59
C VAL A 263 -18.93 -31.57 22.01
N ALA A 264 -20.09 -31.34 22.63
CA ALA A 264 -21.02 -30.29 22.21
C ALA A 264 -20.42 -28.89 22.28
N VAL A 265 -19.66 -28.55 23.33
CA VAL A 265 -19.02 -27.23 23.48
C VAL A 265 -17.94 -27.01 22.41
N VAL A 266 -17.11 -28.03 22.12
CA VAL A 266 -16.07 -27.93 21.08
C VAL A 266 -16.69 -27.79 19.68
N LEU A 267 -17.75 -28.54 19.39
CA LEU A 267 -18.47 -28.44 18.12
C LEU A 267 -19.16 -27.08 17.95
N VAL A 268 -19.77 -26.54 19.01
CA VAL A 268 -20.41 -25.20 18.99
C VAL A 268 -19.36 -24.10 18.80
N ALA A 269 -18.21 -24.18 19.48
CA ALA A 269 -17.13 -23.21 19.33
C ALA A 269 -16.52 -23.25 17.91
N GLY A 270 -16.30 -24.45 17.36
CA GLY A 270 -15.85 -24.63 15.97
C GLY A 270 -16.86 -24.10 14.97
N TRP A 271 -18.15 -24.38 15.16
CA TRP A 271 -19.24 -23.88 14.31
C TRP A 271 -19.36 -22.36 14.35
N LEU A 272 -19.23 -21.73 15.53
CA LEU A 272 -19.23 -20.27 15.67
C LEU A 272 -18.03 -19.61 14.98
N ALA A 273 -16.84 -20.22 15.03
CA ALA A 273 -15.66 -19.71 14.34
C ALA A 273 -15.81 -19.80 12.81
N VAL A 274 -16.34 -20.91 12.30
CA VAL A 274 -16.64 -21.08 10.86
C VAL A 274 -17.72 -20.10 10.41
N ARG A 275 -18.78 -19.92 11.20
CA ARG A 275 -19.87 -18.99 10.89
C ARG A 275 -19.41 -17.54 10.92
N ARG A 276 -18.54 -17.16 11.87
CA ARG A 276 -17.91 -15.83 11.92
C ARG A 276 -17.02 -15.60 10.69
N LYS A 277 -16.21 -16.58 10.29
CA LYS A 277 -15.38 -16.48 9.08
C LYS A 277 -16.24 -16.31 7.81
N ALA A 278 -17.30 -17.11 7.68
CA ALA A 278 -18.23 -17.01 6.55
C ALA A 278 -19.00 -15.67 6.52
N LEU A 279 -19.35 -15.10 7.68
CA LEU A 279 -19.97 -13.77 7.77
C LEU A 279 -19.00 -12.66 7.40
N ILE A 280 -17.74 -12.76 7.84
CA ILE A 280 -16.67 -11.81 7.46
C ILE A 280 -16.43 -11.91 5.96
N GLU A 281 -16.30 -13.10 5.39
CA GLU A 281 -16.11 -13.31 3.95
C GLU A 281 -17.30 -12.78 3.15
N ARG A 282 -18.55 -13.04 3.58
CA ARG A 282 -19.76 -12.49 2.93
C ARG A 282 -19.86 -10.97 3.03
N ALA A 283 -19.48 -10.38 4.16
CA ALA A 283 -19.42 -8.93 4.33
C ALA A 283 -18.32 -8.31 3.45
N TRP A 284 -17.18 -8.99 3.30
CA TRP A 284 -16.06 -8.56 2.46
C TRP A 284 -16.40 -8.67 0.97
N THR A 285 -16.96 -9.80 0.52
CA THR A 285 -17.43 -9.98 -0.87
C THR A 285 -18.64 -9.10 -1.18
N GLY A 286 -19.53 -8.87 -0.22
CA GLY A 286 -20.70 -7.99 -0.37
C GLY A 286 -20.32 -6.52 -0.49
N ALA A 287 -19.34 -6.05 0.30
CA ALA A 287 -18.79 -4.70 0.19
C ALA A 287 -18.04 -4.51 -1.14
N SER A 288 -17.30 -5.54 -1.58
CA SER A 288 -16.59 -5.56 -2.87
C SER A 288 -17.55 -5.55 -4.07
N ALA A 289 -18.63 -6.34 -4.00
CA ALA A 289 -19.67 -6.39 -5.02
C ALA A 289 -20.52 -5.10 -5.04
N GLY A 290 -20.75 -4.46 -3.89
CA GLY A 290 -21.41 -3.15 -3.81
C GLY A 290 -20.59 -2.04 -4.47
N LEU A 291 -19.29 -2.01 -4.22
CA LEU A 291 -18.36 -1.11 -4.92
C LEU A 291 -18.30 -1.39 -6.42
N CYS A 292 -18.26 -2.66 -6.83
CA CYS A 292 -18.25 -3.04 -8.24
C CYS A 292 -19.56 -2.65 -8.95
N ARG A 293 -20.73 -2.83 -8.31
CA ARG A 293 -22.02 -2.35 -8.84
C ARG A 293 -22.13 -0.83 -8.90
N LEU A 294 -21.57 -0.10 -7.94
CA LEU A 294 -21.54 1.36 -7.96
C LEU A 294 -20.64 1.90 -9.07
N VAL A 295 -19.49 1.26 -9.31
CA VAL A 295 -18.59 1.59 -10.41
C VAL A 295 -19.25 1.27 -11.75
N LEU A 296 -19.84 0.09 -11.92
CA LEU A 296 -20.56 -0.28 -13.15
C LEU A 296 -21.78 0.63 -13.40
N ALA A 297 -22.55 0.99 -12.37
CA ALA A 297 -23.67 1.93 -12.51
C ALA A 297 -23.21 3.37 -12.81
N ALA A 298 -22.02 3.77 -12.37
CA ALA A 298 -21.42 5.05 -12.72
C ALA A 298 -20.93 5.06 -14.18
N GLU A 299 -20.34 3.96 -14.65
CA GLU A 299 -19.94 3.77 -16.05
C GLU A 299 -21.14 3.76 -16.99
N GLU A 300 -22.23 3.07 -16.63
CA GLU A 300 -23.45 3.00 -17.44
C GLU A 300 -24.12 4.38 -17.59
N LYS A 301 -24.15 5.18 -16.50
CA LYS A 301 -24.62 6.58 -16.54
C LYS A 301 -23.73 7.48 -17.38
N ALA A 302 -22.41 7.30 -17.31
CA ALA A 302 -21.46 8.05 -18.13
C ALA A 302 -21.61 7.72 -19.63
N SER A 303 -21.76 6.44 -19.98
CA SER A 303 -22.02 6.01 -21.36
C SER A 303 -23.36 6.52 -21.91
N ALA A 304 -24.42 6.52 -21.09
CA ALA A 304 -25.72 7.08 -21.48
C ALA A 304 -25.64 8.60 -21.70
N ALA A 305 -24.89 9.33 -20.88
CA ALA A 305 -24.67 10.76 -21.05
C ALA A 305 -23.89 11.09 -22.34
N VAL A 306 -22.89 10.28 -22.69
CA VAL A 306 -22.12 10.43 -23.93
C VAL A 306 -22.98 10.12 -25.17
N LEU A 307 -23.84 9.10 -25.11
CA LEU A 307 -24.80 8.78 -26.18
C LEU A 307 -25.85 9.88 -26.35
N ALA A 308 -26.37 10.44 -25.25
CA ALA A 308 -27.29 11.57 -25.29
C ALA A 308 -26.64 12.84 -25.89
N ALA A 309 -25.39 13.14 -25.51
CA ALA A 309 -24.63 14.25 -26.07
C ALA A 309 -24.39 14.08 -27.58
N ARG A 310 -24.07 12.86 -28.02
CA ARG A 310 -23.94 12.52 -29.45
C ARG A 310 -25.25 12.68 -30.22
N ALA A 311 -26.38 12.25 -29.64
CA ALA A 311 -27.69 12.43 -30.26
C ALA A 311 -28.09 13.90 -30.42
N VAL A 312 -27.73 14.75 -29.45
CA VAL A 312 -27.93 16.22 -29.52
C VAL A 312 -27.07 16.83 -30.62
N VAL A 313 -25.80 16.42 -30.76
CA VAL A 313 -24.90 16.88 -31.82
C VAL A 313 -25.41 16.47 -33.21
N VAL A 314 -25.85 15.23 -33.39
CA VAL A 314 -26.41 14.74 -34.66
C VAL A 314 -27.70 15.48 -35.04
N ARG A 315 -28.60 15.75 -34.07
CA ARG A 315 -29.80 16.58 -34.31
C ARG A 315 -29.50 18.03 -34.68
N ARG A 316 -28.36 18.57 -34.22
CA ARG A 316 -27.93 19.95 -34.52
C ARG A 316 -27.32 20.07 -35.91
N ILE A 317 -26.68 19.00 -36.40
CA ILE A 317 -26.10 18.93 -37.75
C ILE A 317 -27.21 18.70 -38.80
N GLY A 318 -28.27 17.95 -38.48
CA GLY A 318 -29.39 17.68 -39.40
C GLY A 318 -30.43 18.80 -39.57
N ARG A 319 -30.27 19.96 -38.93
CA ARG A 319 -31.19 21.13 -39.02
C ARG A 319 -30.55 22.36 -39.71
N GLY A 320 -29.35 22.19 -40.27
CA GLY A 320 -28.60 23.27 -40.93
C GLY A 320 -28.35 23.03 -42.42
N GLY A 321 -29.21 22.28 -43.10
CA GLY A 321 -29.20 22.06 -44.54
C GLY A 321 -30.56 22.35 -45.15
#